data_AF-A0A840UWJ0-F1
#
_entry.id   AF-A0A840UWJ0-F1
#
_cell.length_a   1.000
_cell.length_b   1.000
_cell.length_c   1.000
_cell.angle_alpha   90.00
_cell.angle_beta   90.00
_cell.angle_gamma   90.00
#
_symmetry.space_group_name_H-M   'P 1'
#
loop_
_entity.id
_entity.type
_entity.pdbx_description
1 polymer ?
#
loop_
_entity_poly.entity_id
_entity_poly.type
_entity_poly.pdbx_seq_one_letter_code
_entity_poly.pdbx_strand_id
1 'polypeptide(L)' 'MPDQLEDLIFAAHDLYGDYSIYEVIDLDKPAAIERMVEMYGSPDLERIEKYFSILDRIRAWREPALL' A
#
# COMPACT_ATOMS: atom_id res chain seq x y z
N MET A 1 -4.87 -17.82 -2.83
CA MET A 1 -4.49 -17.99 -4.25
C MET A 1 -3.42 -16.97 -4.56
N PRO A 2 -2.29 -17.36 -5.18
CA PRO A 2 -1.22 -16.44 -5.60
C PRO A 2 -1.76 -15.24 -6.41
N ASP A 3 -2.76 -15.51 -7.24
CA ASP A 3 -3.44 -14.55 -8.11
C ASP A 3 -3.97 -13.32 -7.35
N GLN A 4 -4.51 -13.51 -6.14
CA GLN A 4 -5.06 -12.40 -5.36
C GLN A 4 -3.99 -11.46 -4.82
N LEU A 5 -2.82 -11.99 -4.44
CA LEU A 5 -1.71 -11.14 -3.98
C LEU A 5 -1.12 -10.36 -5.15
N GLU A 6 -0.95 -11.03 -6.29
CA GLU A 6 -0.45 -10.42 -7.51
C GLU A 6 -1.37 -9.28 -7.97
N ASP A 7 -2.70 -9.49 -7.97
CA ASP A 7 -3.68 -8.44 -8.27
C ASP A 7 -3.57 -7.23 -7.33
N LEU A 8 -3.32 -7.46 -6.04
CA LEU A 8 -3.14 -6.39 -5.05
C LEU A 8 -1.85 -5.60 -5.31
N ILE A 9 -0.75 -6.30 -5.62
CA ILE A 9 0.53 -5.67 -5.96
C ILE A 9 0.36 -4.82 -7.22
N PHE A 10 -0.26 -5.36 -8.27
CA PHE A 10 -0.54 -4.60 -9.49
C PHE A 10 -1.41 -3.37 -9.23
N ALA A 11 -2.47 -3.49 -8.43
CA ALA A 11 -3.33 -2.36 -8.09
C ALA A 11 -2.59 -1.26 -7.31
N ALA A 12 -1.68 -1.64 -6.41
CA ALA A 12 -0.83 -0.68 -5.71
C ALA A 12 0.18 0.00 -6.65
N HIS A 13 0.77 -0.75 -7.59
CA HIS A 13 1.67 -0.20 -8.60
C HIS A 13 0.95 0.75 -9.57
N ASP A 14 -0.30 0.47 -9.96
CA ASP A 14 -1.09 1.39 -10.77
C ASP A 14 -1.31 2.74 -10.05
N LEU A 15 -1.46 2.70 -8.72
CA LEU A 15 -1.63 3.90 -7.91
C LEU A 15 -0.32 4.66 -7.67
N TYR A 16 0.81 4.04 -7.39
CA TYR A 16 2.02 4.79 -6.99
C TYR A 16 3.34 4.26 -7.57
N GLY A 17 3.28 3.28 -8.47
CA GLY A 17 4.43 2.69 -9.14
C GLY A 17 5.11 1.58 -8.32
N ASP A 18 6.09 0.95 -8.95
CA ASP A 18 6.60 -0.38 -8.57
C ASP A 18 7.31 -0.46 -7.20
N TYR A 19 7.87 0.66 -6.72
CA TYR A 19 8.65 0.68 -5.47
C TYR A 19 7.82 1.13 -4.26
N SER A 20 6.63 1.67 -4.49
CA SER A 20 5.80 2.31 -3.46
C SER A 20 5.46 1.37 -2.30
N ILE A 21 5.16 0.10 -2.59
CA ILE A 21 4.73 -0.87 -1.58
C ILE A 21 5.86 -1.12 -0.58
N TYR A 22 7.06 -1.45 -1.06
CA TYR A 22 8.19 -1.81 -0.20
C TYR A 22 8.64 -0.65 0.68
N GLU A 23 8.47 0.59 0.22
CA GLU A 23 8.82 1.80 0.97
C GLU A 23 7.89 2.08 2.16
N VAL A 24 6.66 1.55 2.16
CA VAL A 24 5.64 1.90 3.18
C VAL A 24 4.91 0.73 3.82
N ILE A 25 5.03 -0.50 3.32
CA ILE A 25 4.27 -1.67 3.81
C ILE A 25 4.53 -1.96 5.28
N ASP A 26 5.74 -1.71 5.78
CA ASP A 26 6.14 -1.95 7.16
C ASP A 26 6.01 -0.70 8.06
N LEU A 27 5.58 0.44 7.51
CA LEU A 27 5.37 1.68 8.26
C LEU A 27 3.95 1.75 8.85
N ASP A 28 3.81 2.41 10.00
CA ASP A 28 2.48 2.83 10.47
C ASP A 28 1.86 3.86 9.50
N LYS A 29 0.53 4.02 9.59
CA LYS A 29 -0.22 4.85 8.63
C LYS A 29 0.26 6.32 8.60
N PRO A 30 0.50 7.00 9.74
CA PRO A 30 1.10 8.34 9.74
C PRO A 30 2.46 8.41 9.02
N ALA A 31 3.40 7.52 9.37
CA ALA A 31 4.74 7.51 8.77
C ALA A 31 4.70 7.16 7.27
N ALA A 32 3.81 6.26 6.88
CA ALA A 32 3.56 5.94 5.48
C ALA A 32 3.02 7.16 4.72
N ILE A 33 2.07 7.91 5.28
CA ILE A 33 1.54 9.13 4.63
C ILE A 33 2.66 10.17 4.45
N GLU A 34 3.48 10.39 5.48
CA GLU A 34 4.62 11.30 5.40
C GLU A 34 5.59 10.90 4.29
N ARG A 35 6.00 9.62 4.25
CA ARG A 35 6.86 9.10 3.18
C ARG A 35 6.22 9.22 1.79
N MET A 36 4.92 8.97 1.66
CA MET A 36 4.19 9.15 0.40
C MET A 36 4.19 10.62 -0.04
N VAL A 37 4.05 11.56 0.89
CA VAL A 37 4.14 12.99 0.60
C VAL A 37 5.54 13.39 0.14
N GLU A 38 6.58 12.83 0.77
CA GLU A 38 7.97 13.06 0.35
C GLU A 38 8.25 12.55 -1.07
N MET A 39 7.75 11.37 -1.43
CA MET A 39 7.99 10.75 -2.74
C MET A 39 7.16 11.35 -3.87
N TYR A 40 5.88 11.64 -3.61
CA TYR A 40 4.90 11.98 -4.63
C TYR A 40 4.32 13.40 -4.50
N GLY A 41 4.76 14.18 -3.51
CA GLY A 41 4.28 15.54 -3.26
C GLY A 41 2.96 15.55 -2.49
N SER A 42 1.93 16.20 -3.01
CA SER A 42 0.62 16.28 -2.35
C SER A 42 -0.37 15.35 -3.04
N PRO A 43 -0.38 14.03 -2.73
CA PRO A 43 -1.30 13.09 -3.33
C PRO A 43 -2.75 13.38 -2.96
N ASP A 44 -3.66 13.04 -3.87
CA ASP A 44 -5.09 13.12 -3.65
C ASP A 44 -5.54 12.17 -2.52
N LEU A 45 -6.47 12.63 -1.68
CA LEU A 45 -6.93 11.90 -0.49
C LEU A 45 -7.59 10.58 -0.87
N GLU A 46 -8.41 10.55 -1.92
CA GLU A 46 -9.10 9.35 -2.40
C GLU A 46 -8.07 8.32 -2.89
N ARG A 47 -7.02 8.78 -3.59
CA ARG A 47 -5.91 7.93 -4.05
C ARG A 47 -5.14 7.32 -2.88
N ILE A 48 -4.86 8.11 -1.84
CA ILE A 48 -4.24 7.64 -0.58
C ILE A 48 -5.11 6.57 0.08
N GLU A 49 -6.41 6.82 0.24
CA GLU A 49 -7.32 5.89 0.91
C GLU A 49 -7.41 4.55 0.19
N LYS A 50 -7.54 4.57 -1.14
CA LYS A 50 -7.51 3.35 -1.98
C LYS A 50 -6.21 2.59 -1.81
N TYR A 51 -5.08 3.29 -1.81
CA TYR A 51 -3.77 2.67 -1.66
C TYR A 51 -3.60 2.01 -0.29
N PHE A 52 -3.96 2.69 0.80
CA PHE A 52 -3.91 2.09 2.14
C PHE A 52 -4.85 0.90 2.29
N SER A 53 -6.03 0.92 1.66
CA SER A 53 -6.92 -0.24 1.63
C SER A 53 -6.28 -1.46 0.96
N ILE A 54 -5.50 -1.25 -0.10
CA ILE A 54 -4.73 -2.31 -0.76
C ILE A 54 -3.61 -2.82 0.15
N LEU A 55 -2.84 -1.91 0.76
CA LEU A 55 -1.76 -2.29 1.68
C LEU A 55 -2.26 -3.11 2.87
N ASP A 56 -3.40 -2.73 3.45
CA ASP A 56 -4.00 -3.47 4.56
C ASP A 56 -4.39 -4.90 4.15
N ARG A 57 -4.88 -5.09 2.92
CA ARG A 57 -5.15 -6.42 2.36
C ARG A 57 -3.88 -7.23 2.10
N ILE A 58 -2.81 -6.58 1.63
CA ILE A 58 -1.49 -7.22 1.46
C ILE A 58 -0.93 -7.66 2.82
N ARG A 59 -1.01 -6.83 3.85
CA ARG A 59 -0.60 -7.15 5.23
C ARG A 59 -1.38 -8.34 5.78
N ALA A 60 -2.71 -8.32 5.65
CA ALA A 60 -3.56 -9.43 6.07
C ALA A 60 -3.25 -10.74 5.34
N TRP A 61 -2.86 -10.67 4.07
CA TRP A 61 -2.40 -11.85 3.32
C TRP A 61 -1.06 -12.39 3.85
N ARG A 62 -0.11 -11.49 4.20
CA ARG A 62 1.24 -11.84 4.70
C ARG A 62 1.19 -12.44 6.11
N GLU A 63 0.30 -11.94 6.96
CA GLU A 63 0.19 -12.34 8.37
C GLU A 63 -1.25 -12.76 8.71
N PRO A 64 -1.73 -13.92 8.21
CA PRO A 64 -3.11 -14.37 8.44
C PRO A 64 -3.41 -14.76 9.89
N ALA A 65 -2.43 -14.68 10.81
CA ALA A 65 -2.46 -15.28 12.14
C ALA A 65 -2.79 -14.32 13.31
N LEU A 66 -3.25 -13.09 13.06
CA LEU A 66 -3.67 -12.14 14.09
C LEU A 66 -5.16 -11.73 13.99
N LEU A 67 -6.03 -12.70 13.65
CA LEU A 67 -7.48 -12.61 13.81
C LEU A 67 -7.96 -13.54 14.92
#